data_AF-A0A920SDV0-F1
#
_entry.id   AF-A0A920SDV0-F1
#
_cell.length_a   1.000
_cell.length_b   1.000
_cell.length_c   1.000
_cell.angle_alpha   90.00
_cell.angle_beta   90.00
_cell.angle_gamma   90.00
#
_symmetry.space_group_name_H-M   'P 1'
#
loop_
_entity.id
_entity.type
_entity.pdbx_description
1 polymer ?
#
loop_
_entity_poly.entity_id
_entity_poly.type
_entity_poly.pdbx_seq_one_letter_code
_entity_poly.pdbx_strand_id
1 'polypeptide(L)' 'MTVDQYTGGAEHAVMHLLYSRFFTKSMHDIGLVEYDEPFLRLFNQGVILGADHDKMSKRKG' A
#
# COMPACT_ATOMS: atom_id res chain seq x y z
N MET A 1 -1.22 -3.12 -16.95
CA MET A 1 -2.25 -3.86 -16.20
C MET A 1 -2.12 -3.47 -14.74
N THR A 2 -3.23 -3.11 -14.10
CA THR A 2 -3.29 -2.71 -12.68
C THR A 2 -3.29 -3.92 -11.77
N VAL A 3 -2.94 -3.76 -10.50
CA VAL A 3 -3.08 -4.83 -9.51
C VAL A 3 -4.54 -4.90 -9.04
N ASP A 4 -5.18 -6.06 -9.18
CA ASP A 4 -6.60 -6.24 -8.80
C ASP A 4 -6.84 -6.09 -7.30
N GLN A 5 -5.97 -6.71 -6.49
CA GLN A 5 -6.02 -6.69 -5.04
C GLN A 5 -4.62 -6.45 -4.47
N TYR A 6 -4.45 -5.34 -3.77
CA TYR A 6 -3.28 -5.05 -2.96
C TYR A 6 -3.66 -5.16 -1.48
N THR A 7 -2.87 -5.93 -0.71
CA THR A 7 -3.07 -6.11 0.73
C THR A 7 -1.83 -5.63 1.48
N GLY A 8 -1.99 -4.66 2.37
CA GLY A 8 -0.86 -4.03 3.06
C GLY A 8 -1.29 -3.26 4.31
N GLY A 9 -0.35 -2.96 5.20
CA GLY A 9 -0.66 -2.29 6.45
C GLY A 9 -1.05 -0.81 6.26
N ALA A 10 -1.98 -0.32 7.08
CA ALA A 10 -2.44 1.08 7.04
C ALA A 10 -1.34 2.10 7.39
N GLU A 11 -0.22 1.65 7.98
CA GLU A 11 0.96 2.49 8.23
C GLU A 11 1.54 3.14 6.96
N HIS A 12 1.21 2.61 5.77
CA HIS A 12 1.72 3.10 4.49
C HIS A 12 0.84 4.17 3.80
N ALA A 13 -0.24 4.61 4.46
CA ALA A 13 -1.26 5.50 3.89
C ALA A 13 -0.70 6.76 3.20
N VAL A 14 0.21 7.49 3.86
CA VAL A 14 0.77 8.77 3.38
C VAL A 14 2.21 8.66 2.87
N MET A 15 2.72 7.44 2.74
CA MET A 15 4.05 7.17 2.20
C MET A 15 3.92 6.33 0.94
N HIS A 16 4.14 5.02 1.04
CA HIS A 16 4.19 4.12 -0.10
C HIS A 16 2.93 4.22 -0.96
N LEU A 17 1.73 4.22 -0.36
CA LEU A 17 0.49 4.29 -1.13
C LEU A 17 0.35 5.63 -1.87
N LEU A 18 0.80 6.74 -1.27
CA LEU A 18 0.82 8.04 -1.93
C LEU A 18 1.86 8.09 -3.05
N TYR A 19 3.07 7.58 -2.81
CA TYR A 19 4.15 7.55 -3.80
C TYR A 19 3.79 6.66 -4.99
N SER A 20 3.21 5.47 -4.75
CA SER A 20 2.74 4.59 -5.82
C SER A 20 1.75 5.30 -6.73
N ARG A 21 0.77 6.01 -6.16
CA ARG A 21 -0.19 6.79 -6.96
C ARG A 21 0.49 7.91 -7.74
N PHE A 22 1.36 8.68 -7.10
CA PHE A 22 2.08 9.78 -7.73
C PHE A 22 2.89 9.31 -8.96
N PHE A 23 3.69 8.26 -8.79
CA PHE A 23 4.51 7.74 -9.87
C PHE A 23 3.69 7.06 -10.96
N THR A 24 2.62 6.33 -10.63
CA THR A 24 1.74 5.75 -11.64
C THR A 24 1.10 6.82 -12.50
N LYS A 25 0.58 7.90 -11.91
CA LYS A 25 0.04 9.03 -12.66
C LYS A 25 1.08 9.72 -13.52
N SER A 26 2.25 9.98 -12.96
CA SER A 26 3.37 10.57 -13.71
C SER A 26 3.78 9.69 -14.90
N MET A 27 3.83 8.36 -14.74
CA MET A 27 4.14 7.40 -15.80
C MET A 27 3.03 7.31 -16.85
N HIS A 28 1.78 7.45 -16.44
CA HIS A 28 0.63 7.52 -17.34
C HIS A 28 0.71 8.77 -18.22
N ASP A 29 1.01 9.92 -17.62
CA ASP A 29 1.10 11.21 -18.34
C ASP A 29 2.18 11.21 -19.43
N ILE A 30 3.28 10.47 -19.23
CA ILE A 30 4.36 10.31 -20.22
C ILE A 30 4.19 9.08 -21.14
N GLY A 31 3.05 8.38 -21.05
CA GLY A 31 2.71 7.26 -21.92
C GLY A 31 3.48 5.96 -21.66
N LEU A 32 4.12 5.81 -20.49
CA LEU A 32 4.81 4.56 -20.13
C LEU A 32 3.83 3.46 -19.70
N VAL A 33 2.64 3.84 -19.22
CA VAL A 33 1.58 2.93 -18.79
C VAL A 33 0.21 3.44 -19.24
N GLU A 34 -0.71 2.51 -19.53
CA GLU A 34 -2.07 2.84 -19.99
C GLU A 34 -3.10 2.99 -18.85
N TYR A 35 -2.65 2.97 -17.59
CA TYR A 35 -3.51 2.96 -16.41
C TYR A 35 -3.18 4.10 -15.45
N ASP A 36 -4.22 4.70 -14.86
CA ASP A 36 -4.12 5.93 -14.05
C ASP A 36 -3.98 5.67 -12.53
N GLU A 37 -4.26 4.45 -12.06
CA GLU A 37 -4.12 4.08 -10.65
C GLU A 37 -3.43 2.71 -10.53
N PRO A 38 -2.54 2.50 -9.53
CA PRO A 38 -1.77 1.27 -9.40
C PRO A 38 -2.58 0.07 -8.89
N PHE A 39 -3.60 0.32 -8.05
CA PHE A 39 -4.34 -0.70 -7.33
C PHE A 39 -5.85 -0.52 -7.52
N LEU A 40 -6.55 -1.55 -7.98
CA LEU A 40 -8.02 -1.52 -8.10
C LEU A 40 -8.71 -1.67 -6.74
N ARG A 41 -8.13 -2.46 -5.85
CA ARG A 41 -8.59 -2.59 -4.46
C ARG A 41 -7.42 -2.61 -3.49
N LEU A 42 -7.52 -1.80 -2.44
CA LEU A 42 -6.66 -1.86 -1.26
C LEU A 42 -7.41 -2.52 -0.11
N PHE A 43 -6.79 -3.51 0.53
CA PHE A 43 -7.28 -4.09 1.78
C PHE A 43 -6.20 -3.93 2.85
N ASN A 44 -6.55 -3.27 3.96
CA ASN A 44 -5.63 -3.12 5.08
C ASN A 44 -5.83 -4.28 6.05
N GLN A 45 -4.88 -5.21 6.13
CA GLN A 45 -4.98 -6.28 7.12
C GLN A 45 -4.90 -5.68 8.54
N GLY A 46 -5.71 -6.21 9.44
CA GLY A 46 -5.65 -5.87 10.85
C GLY A 46 -4.29 -6.19 11.45
N VAL A 47 -3.91 -5.42 12.48
CA VAL A 47 -2.66 -5.66 13.21
C VAL A 47 -2.85 -6.83 14.16
N ILE A 48 -1.99 -7.84 14.05
CA ILE A 48 -1.92 -8.92 15.04
C ILE A 48 -1.24 -8.39 16.30
N LEU A 49 -1.87 -8.61 17.45
CA LEU A 49 -1.33 -8.21 18.75
C LEU A 49 -0.53 -9.36 19.37
N GLY A 50 0.51 -9.03 20.13
CA GLY A 50 1.22 -9.97 21.00
C GLY A 50 0.40 -10.31 22.25
N ALA A 51 0.96 -11.19 23.10
CA ALA A 51 0.36 -11.52 24.40
C ALA A 51 0.30 -10.32 25.36
N ASP A 52 1.12 -9.31 25.10
CA ASP A 52 1.16 -8.00 25.75
C ASP A 52 0.10 -7.02 25.24
N HIS A 53 -0.80 -7.48 24.36
CA HIS A 53 -1.82 -6.67 23.68
C HIS A 53 -1.25 -5.53 22.83
N ASP A 54 0.02 -5.63 22.46
CA ASP A 54 0.72 -4.60 21.73
C ASP A 54 0.96 -5.02 20.28
N LYS A 55 1.17 -4.06 19.36
CA LYS A 55 1.44 -4.40 17.94
C LYS A 55 2.65 -5.35 17.85
N MET A 56 2.44 -6.54 17.31
CA MET A 56 3.51 -7.51 17.11
C MET A 56 4.58 -6.94 16.17
N SER A 57 5.82 -6.83 16.66
CA SER A 57 6.97 -6.39 15.87
C SER A 57 8.28 -6.83 16.52
N LYS A 58 9.32 -7.11 15.70
CA LYS A 58 10.68 -7.44 16.17
C LYS A 58 11.31 -6.36 17.07
N ARG A 59 10.82 -5.12 16.98
CA ARG A 59 11.30 -4.02 17.82
C ARG A 59 10.77 -4.12 19.25
N LYS A 60 9.63 -4.78 19.45
CA LYS A 60 8.95 -4.93 20.74
C LYS A 60 9.18 -6.29 21.41
N GLY A 61 9.87 -7.23 20.73
CA GLY A 61 10.22 -8.57 21.24
C GLY A 61 10.57 -9.51 20.09
#